data_AF-A0A0J6L371-F1
#
_entry.id   AF-A0A0J6L371-F1
#
_cell.length_a   1.000
_cell.length_b   1.000
_cell.length_c   1.000
_cell.angle_alpha   90.00
_cell.angle_beta   90.00
_cell.angle_gamma   90.00
#
_symmetry.space_group_name_H-M   'P 1'
#
loop_
_entity.id
_entity.type
_entity.pdbx_description
1 polymer ?
#
loop_
_entity_poly.entity_id
_entity_poly.type
_entity_poly.pdbx_seq_one_letter_code
_entity_poly.pdbx_strand_id
1 'polypeptide(L)'
;MNNHIEALSYYLGAFVDELTRLNVCDVVISPGSRSTPIALLMEQHEGMKTYLHVDERSAGFFALGIAKAKKRPVALLCTSGTAAANYYPAVCEAFHSRVPLIVLTADRPHELRDVGAPQAMNQFNLYGTFVKQFMEMALPEASETMYHYARMTTQRAIASALLAPQRPVHLNFPLREPLIPDFSLENLWDKGRGEYTGVVQQGNVTMPSEYVNSLVGRLSNMEKGLIVCGDDSHPEITAVVTKLAEKTGYPILADPLSNIRSGHHDKTMVIDCYDTFLRNELLKESWKPDVIIRFGGMPVSKALTQFIKKQTTAVHIVVDESGQWRDPALVATEVVCASDNDFCKALIEKMPVMKKNDWFGMWKHINEKTKETLREMETYETAFEGKVITDIVRVLPEGATLFASNSMPIRDTDSFFFTSDKNIQVMANRGVNGIDGIISTALGASIICDPLVLVIGDLSFYHDLNGLLAAKLHELNITIVVVNNDGGGIFSFLPQYEKKEHFESLFGTPIGLNYEHVVKMYDGSFSRVNGWENFREEVQKGTTTKGLHVVEICTNREENLKLHRELWAKTMDVITTSLQGESK
;
A
#
# COMPACT_ATOMS: atom_id res chain seq x y z
N MET A 1 34.65 19.38 -27.70
CA MET A 1 34.16 18.29 -26.81
C MET A 1 33.88 18.79 -25.40
N ASN A 2 34.70 19.67 -24.80
CA ASN A 2 34.47 20.19 -23.44
C ASN A 2 33.09 20.84 -23.20
N ASN A 3 32.55 21.64 -24.14
CA ASN A 3 31.30 22.36 -23.90
C ASN A 3 30.06 21.44 -23.72
N HIS A 4 30.00 20.29 -24.41
CA HIS A 4 28.87 19.34 -24.25
C HIS A 4 28.93 18.60 -22.92
N ILE A 5 30.11 18.11 -22.53
CA ILE A 5 30.29 17.39 -21.26
C ILE A 5 30.07 18.35 -20.08
N GLU A 6 30.54 19.59 -20.18
CA GLU A 6 30.30 20.63 -19.19
C GLU A 6 28.79 20.93 -19.06
N ALA A 7 28.09 21.15 -20.19
CA ALA A 7 26.65 21.35 -20.22
C ALA A 7 25.89 20.19 -19.55
N LEU A 8 26.22 18.94 -19.93
CA LEU A 8 25.64 17.73 -19.37
C LEU A 8 25.83 17.66 -17.85
N SER A 9 27.06 17.91 -17.38
CA SER A 9 27.46 17.74 -16.00
C SER A 9 26.80 18.76 -15.08
N TYR A 10 26.85 20.06 -15.41
CA TYR A 10 26.22 21.09 -14.59
C TYR A 10 24.69 21.04 -14.62
N TYR A 11 24.09 20.77 -15.78
CA TYR A 11 22.64 20.68 -15.92
C TYR A 11 22.06 19.52 -15.10
N LEU A 12 22.66 18.33 -15.21
CA LEU A 12 22.21 17.17 -14.45
C LEU A 12 22.67 17.22 -12.98
N GLY A 13 23.82 17.83 -12.69
CA GLY A 13 24.26 18.10 -11.32
C GLY A 13 23.28 18.99 -10.57
N ALA A 14 22.79 20.07 -11.21
CA ALA A 14 21.75 20.92 -10.66
C ALA A 14 20.43 20.17 -10.44
N PHE A 15 20.04 19.28 -11.35
CA PHE A 15 18.87 18.41 -11.20
C PHE A 15 19.00 17.47 -9.98
N VAL A 16 20.13 16.76 -9.87
CA VAL A 16 20.39 15.80 -8.79
C VAL A 16 20.45 16.49 -7.43
N ASP A 17 21.19 17.60 -7.29
CA ASP A 17 21.23 18.35 -6.03
C ASP A 17 19.83 18.85 -5.60
N GLU A 18 19.00 19.26 -6.55
CA GLU A 18 17.65 19.75 -6.24
C GLU A 18 16.71 18.63 -5.74
N LEU A 19 16.85 17.40 -6.24
CA LEU A 19 16.12 16.23 -5.71
C LEU A 19 16.39 16.05 -4.21
N THR A 20 17.65 16.01 -3.80
CA THR A 20 18.05 15.81 -2.39
C THR A 20 17.50 16.92 -1.49
N ARG A 21 17.56 18.17 -1.94
CA ARG A 21 17.06 19.32 -1.15
C ARG A 21 15.55 19.33 -0.96
N LEU A 22 14.84 18.66 -1.86
CA LEU A 22 13.40 18.43 -1.78
C LEU A 22 13.07 17.08 -1.10
N ASN A 23 14.04 16.51 -0.37
CA ASN A 23 13.95 15.26 0.39
C ASN A 23 13.68 13.99 -0.46
N VAL A 24 14.03 14.02 -1.76
CA VAL A 24 14.15 12.81 -2.57
C VAL A 24 15.57 12.27 -2.40
N CYS A 25 15.78 11.52 -1.34
CA CYS A 25 17.10 11.01 -0.94
C CYS A 25 17.32 9.54 -1.31
N ASP A 26 16.27 8.80 -1.68
CA ASP A 26 16.36 7.41 -2.09
C ASP A 26 16.08 7.30 -3.59
N VAL A 27 16.95 6.59 -4.31
CA VAL A 27 16.77 6.31 -5.73
C VAL A 27 17.00 4.83 -6.02
N VAL A 28 16.05 4.23 -6.71
CA VAL A 28 16.18 2.88 -7.26
C VAL A 28 16.63 2.99 -8.71
N ILE A 29 17.78 2.39 -9.02
CA ILE A 29 18.44 2.50 -10.32
C ILE A 29 18.40 1.16 -11.03
N SER A 30 17.90 1.15 -12.26
CA SER A 30 18.02 0.04 -13.19
C SER A 30 19.14 0.32 -14.20
N PRO A 31 20.06 -0.65 -14.42
CA PRO A 31 21.29 -0.40 -15.15
C PRO A 31 21.04 -0.11 -16.63
N GLY A 32 21.82 0.80 -17.22
CA GLY A 32 21.81 0.98 -18.67
C GLY A 32 22.65 2.16 -19.18
N SER A 33 23.00 2.10 -20.46
CA SER A 33 23.97 3.06 -21.04
C SER A 33 23.44 4.49 -21.11
N ARG A 34 22.17 4.72 -21.51
CA ARG A 34 21.66 6.09 -21.69
C ARG A 34 21.47 6.83 -20.37
N SER A 35 21.14 6.12 -19.30
CA SER A 35 20.97 6.67 -17.96
C SER A 35 22.30 6.92 -17.22
N THR A 36 23.44 6.53 -17.80
CA THR A 36 24.80 6.71 -17.24
C THR A 36 25.00 8.05 -16.53
N PRO A 37 24.76 9.22 -17.15
CA PRO A 37 25.14 10.48 -16.49
C PRO A 37 24.32 10.74 -15.24
N ILE A 38 23.02 10.43 -15.26
CA ILE A 38 22.14 10.62 -14.10
C ILE A 38 22.52 9.63 -12.99
N ALA A 39 22.75 8.35 -13.34
CA ALA A 39 23.11 7.32 -12.39
C ALA A 39 24.45 7.61 -11.69
N LEU A 40 25.47 8.03 -12.44
CA LEU A 40 26.78 8.37 -11.87
C LEU A 40 26.70 9.62 -10.98
N LEU A 41 25.93 10.64 -11.36
CA LEU A 41 25.74 11.82 -10.51
C LEU A 41 24.98 11.50 -9.22
N MET A 42 23.96 10.64 -9.27
CA MET A 42 23.23 10.19 -8.08
C MET A 42 24.09 9.37 -7.13
N GLU A 43 24.93 8.47 -7.67
CA GLU A 43 25.88 7.67 -6.88
C GLU A 43 26.95 8.56 -6.22
N GLN A 44 27.41 9.60 -6.92
CA GLN A 44 28.44 10.52 -6.41
C GLN A 44 27.91 11.52 -5.38
N HIS A 45 26.59 11.78 -5.35
CA HIS A 45 26.01 12.82 -4.52
C HIS A 45 25.81 12.35 -3.06
N GLU A 46 26.53 12.95 -2.11
CA GLU A 46 26.56 12.50 -0.70
C GLU A 46 25.20 12.44 0.00
N GLY A 47 24.23 13.23 -0.45
CA GLY A 47 22.86 13.25 0.11
C GLY A 47 21.89 12.24 -0.50
N MET A 48 22.36 11.33 -1.37
CA MET A 48 21.54 10.29 -1.99
C MET A 48 21.99 8.89 -1.58
N LYS A 49 21.00 8.01 -1.42
CA LYS A 49 21.18 6.58 -1.27
C LYS A 49 20.62 5.88 -2.50
N THR A 50 21.47 5.12 -3.18
CA THR A 50 21.14 4.38 -4.38
C THR A 50 20.83 2.93 -4.05
N TYR A 51 19.89 2.33 -4.80
CA TYR A 51 19.58 0.91 -4.75
C TYR A 51 19.57 0.37 -6.16
N LEU A 52 20.55 -0.47 -6.51
CA LEU A 52 20.59 -1.14 -7.79
C LEU A 52 19.54 -2.26 -7.85
N HIS A 53 18.78 -2.30 -8.94
CA HIS A 53 17.84 -3.39 -9.21
C HIS A 53 17.77 -3.69 -10.72
N VAL A 54 18.12 -4.92 -11.09
CA VAL A 54 18.31 -5.31 -12.51
C VAL A 54 16.99 -5.38 -13.27
N ASP A 55 15.99 -6.07 -12.71
CA ASP A 55 14.65 -6.18 -13.29
C ASP A 55 13.87 -4.89 -13.02
N GLU A 56 13.56 -4.11 -14.05
CA GLU A 56 12.87 -2.82 -13.91
C GLU A 56 11.48 -2.96 -13.28
N ARG A 57 10.72 -4.02 -13.58
CA ARG A 57 9.38 -4.20 -13.00
C ARG A 57 9.50 -4.34 -11.48
N SER A 58 10.41 -5.21 -11.05
CA SER A 58 10.71 -5.42 -9.63
C SER A 58 11.28 -4.15 -8.98
N ALA A 59 12.16 -3.42 -9.68
CA ALA A 59 12.70 -2.14 -9.23
C ALA A 59 11.61 -1.08 -8.97
N GLY A 60 10.62 -0.99 -9.86
CA GLY A 60 9.46 -0.11 -9.71
C GLY A 60 8.70 -0.38 -8.40
N PHE A 61 8.41 -1.65 -8.13
CA PHE A 61 7.74 -2.06 -6.89
C PHE A 61 8.62 -1.93 -5.65
N PHE A 62 9.93 -2.14 -5.77
CA PHE A 62 10.88 -1.89 -4.69
C PHE A 62 10.87 -0.41 -4.27
N ALA A 63 10.88 0.51 -5.23
CA ALA A 63 10.74 1.95 -4.94
C ALA A 63 9.37 2.29 -4.32
N LEU A 64 8.29 1.67 -4.81
CA LEU A 64 6.94 1.79 -4.21
C LEU A 64 6.97 1.39 -2.72
N GLY A 65 7.65 0.29 -2.39
CA GLY A 65 7.81 -0.20 -1.02
C GLY A 65 8.51 0.81 -0.11
N ILE A 66 9.65 1.35 -0.57
CA ILE A 66 10.40 2.39 0.15
C ILE A 66 9.51 3.62 0.36
N ALA A 67 8.83 4.08 -0.69
CA ALA A 67 7.98 5.27 -0.62
C ALA A 67 6.78 5.07 0.30
N LYS A 68 6.14 3.89 0.29
CA LYS A 68 5.04 3.53 1.21
C LYS A 68 5.49 3.56 2.66
N ALA A 69 6.64 2.96 2.98
CA ALA A 69 7.13 2.88 4.35
C ALA A 69 7.63 4.24 4.86
N LYS A 70 8.38 5.00 4.03
CA LYS A 70 8.90 6.32 4.41
C LYS A 70 7.86 7.43 4.40
N LYS A 71 6.74 7.24 3.69
CA LYS A 71 5.76 8.30 3.38
C LYS A 71 6.43 9.53 2.74
N ARG A 72 7.39 9.27 1.85
CA ARG A 72 8.23 10.25 1.17
C ARG A 72 8.48 9.84 -0.27
N PRO A 73 8.78 10.81 -1.16
CA PRO A 73 9.01 10.52 -2.58
C PRO A 73 10.31 9.75 -2.78
N VAL A 74 10.28 8.76 -3.67
CA VAL A 74 11.43 7.95 -4.08
C VAL A 74 11.61 8.08 -5.59
N ALA A 75 12.86 8.24 -6.03
CA ALA A 75 13.17 8.30 -7.45
C ALA A 75 13.36 6.89 -8.04
N LEU A 76 12.96 6.73 -9.30
CA LEU A 76 13.16 5.54 -10.13
C LEU A 76 13.93 5.96 -11.38
N LEU A 77 15.09 5.37 -11.65
CA LEU A 77 15.90 5.70 -12.83
C LEU A 77 16.13 4.48 -13.71
N CYS A 78 15.73 4.56 -14.97
CA CYS A 78 16.08 3.56 -15.99
C CYS A 78 16.63 4.19 -17.27
N THR A 79 17.24 3.33 -18.10
CA THR A 79 17.61 3.68 -19.48
C THR A 79 16.38 3.76 -20.39
N SER A 80 16.60 4.10 -21.67
CA SER A 80 15.55 4.16 -22.67
C SER A 80 15.04 2.78 -23.11
N GLY A 81 13.88 2.77 -23.76
CA GLY A 81 13.27 1.58 -24.36
C GLY A 81 12.31 0.89 -23.41
N THR A 82 12.20 -0.43 -23.54
CA THR A 82 11.27 -1.24 -22.75
C THR A 82 11.56 -1.23 -21.25
N ALA A 83 12.76 -0.81 -20.83
CA ALA A 83 13.08 -0.55 -19.43
C ALA A 83 12.03 0.37 -18.78
N ALA A 84 11.70 1.50 -19.43
CA ALA A 84 10.67 2.41 -18.96
C ALA A 84 9.28 1.76 -18.93
N ALA A 85 8.93 0.95 -19.94
CA ALA A 85 7.64 0.26 -19.97
C ALA A 85 7.49 -0.77 -18.83
N ASN A 86 8.57 -1.32 -18.28
CA ASN A 86 8.49 -2.27 -17.17
C ASN A 86 8.14 -1.59 -15.83
N TYR A 87 8.32 -0.27 -15.70
CA TYR A 87 7.84 0.47 -14.52
C TYR A 87 6.32 0.65 -14.48
N TYR A 88 5.61 0.39 -15.57
CA TYR A 88 4.18 0.68 -15.70
C TYR A 88 3.31 0.08 -14.59
N PRO A 89 3.46 -1.21 -14.20
CA PRO A 89 2.62 -1.79 -13.16
C PRO A 89 2.80 -1.10 -11.81
N ALA A 90 4.04 -0.79 -11.43
CA ALA A 90 4.33 -0.07 -10.19
C ALA A 90 3.80 1.38 -10.23
N VAL A 91 3.85 2.04 -11.39
CA VAL A 91 3.26 3.38 -11.59
C VAL A 91 1.74 3.35 -11.42
N CYS A 92 1.05 2.35 -12.00
CA CYS A 92 -0.38 2.16 -11.80
C CYS A 92 -0.74 1.94 -10.32
N GLU A 93 -0.02 1.05 -9.64
CA GLU A 93 -0.22 0.81 -8.21
C GLU A 93 0.04 2.08 -7.40
N ALA A 94 1.15 2.79 -7.64
CA ALA A 94 1.47 4.05 -6.96
C ALA A 94 0.39 5.11 -7.15
N PHE A 95 -0.17 5.24 -8.36
CA PHE A 95 -1.24 6.20 -8.65
C PHE A 95 -2.51 5.94 -7.82
N HIS A 96 -2.91 4.67 -7.72
CA HIS A 96 -4.13 4.28 -7.01
C HIS A 96 -3.94 4.17 -5.49
N SER A 97 -2.76 3.74 -5.03
CA SER A 97 -2.36 3.71 -3.61
C SER A 97 -1.89 5.08 -3.09
N ARG A 98 -1.95 6.13 -3.92
CA ARG A 98 -1.52 7.49 -3.61
C ARG A 98 -0.08 7.60 -3.09
N VAL A 99 0.85 6.94 -3.78
CA VAL A 99 2.27 6.92 -3.41
C VAL A 99 3.08 7.81 -4.36
N PRO A 100 3.91 8.74 -3.86
CA PRO A 100 4.67 9.64 -4.70
C PRO A 100 5.95 8.97 -5.23
N LEU A 101 5.97 8.61 -6.51
CA LEU A 101 7.18 8.16 -7.20
C LEU A 101 7.66 9.21 -8.21
N ILE A 102 8.97 9.45 -8.25
CA ILE A 102 9.59 10.33 -9.25
C ILE A 102 10.22 9.44 -10.32
N VAL A 103 9.50 9.19 -11.42
CA VAL A 103 9.95 8.30 -12.50
C VAL A 103 10.83 9.07 -13.46
N LEU A 104 12.08 8.64 -13.61
CA LEU A 104 13.11 9.26 -14.42
C LEU A 104 13.52 8.28 -15.53
N THR A 105 13.21 8.64 -16.77
CA THR A 105 13.55 7.79 -17.92
C THR A 105 14.57 8.51 -18.78
N ALA A 106 15.74 7.90 -18.97
CA ALA A 106 16.69 8.41 -19.95
C ALA A 106 16.20 8.09 -21.37
N ASP A 107 16.51 8.96 -22.33
CA ASP A 107 15.99 8.87 -23.69
C ASP A 107 17.04 9.34 -24.72
N ARG A 108 16.79 9.01 -25.99
CA ARG A 108 17.60 9.50 -27.11
C ARG A 108 17.30 10.97 -27.39
N PRO A 109 18.30 11.72 -27.90
CA PRO A 109 18.07 13.10 -28.34
C PRO A 109 17.15 13.12 -29.57
N HIS A 110 16.57 14.28 -29.86
CA HIS A 110 15.56 14.46 -30.92
C HIS A 110 15.92 13.82 -32.26
N GLU A 111 17.18 13.96 -32.70
CA GLU A 111 17.68 13.44 -33.97
C GLU A 111 17.74 11.89 -34.06
N LEU A 112 17.55 11.18 -32.94
CA LEU A 112 17.60 9.72 -32.85
C LEU A 112 16.25 9.10 -32.42
N ARG A 113 15.18 9.88 -32.37
CA ARG A 113 13.81 9.39 -32.10
C ARG A 113 13.09 9.11 -33.42
N ASP A 114 12.23 8.09 -33.42
CA ASP A 114 11.37 7.72 -34.57
C ASP A 114 12.09 7.46 -35.91
N VAL A 115 13.39 7.14 -35.84
CA VAL A 115 14.24 6.86 -37.01
C VAL A 115 14.79 5.42 -37.02
N GLY A 116 14.24 4.54 -36.19
CA GLY A 116 14.73 3.16 -36.04
C GLY A 116 16.07 3.04 -35.31
N ALA A 117 16.44 4.05 -34.50
CA ALA A 117 17.64 3.99 -33.69
C ALA A 117 17.55 2.86 -32.65
N PRO A 118 18.64 2.13 -32.39
CA PRO A 118 18.64 1.04 -31.42
C PRO A 118 18.21 1.50 -30.01
N GLN A 119 17.29 0.73 -29.41
CA GLN A 119 16.77 0.97 -28.06
C GLN A 119 16.13 2.37 -27.89
N ALA A 120 15.60 2.94 -28.96
CA ALA A 120 14.74 4.12 -28.94
C ALA A 120 13.27 3.69 -29.07
N MET A 121 12.39 4.30 -28.28
CA MET A 121 10.94 4.16 -28.43
C MET A 121 10.28 5.49 -28.05
N ASN A 122 9.00 5.66 -28.39
CA ASN A 122 8.26 6.83 -27.92
C ASN A 122 8.03 6.74 -26.39
N GLN A 123 8.71 7.60 -25.63
CA GLN A 123 8.56 7.72 -24.18
C GLN A 123 7.68 8.92 -23.76
N PHE A 124 7.16 9.70 -24.72
CA PHE A 124 6.27 10.82 -24.41
C PHE A 124 4.95 10.33 -23.84
N ASN A 125 4.58 10.84 -22.66
CA ASN A 125 3.38 10.44 -21.95
C ASN A 125 3.23 8.91 -21.82
N LEU A 126 4.34 8.18 -21.67
CA LEU A 126 4.36 6.72 -21.65
C LEU A 126 3.31 6.14 -20.70
N TYR A 127 3.20 6.72 -19.49
CA TYR A 127 2.27 6.27 -18.45
C TYR A 127 0.87 6.91 -18.51
N GLY A 128 0.58 7.69 -19.56
CA GLY A 128 -0.72 8.33 -19.78
C GLY A 128 -1.20 9.11 -18.55
N THR A 129 -2.42 8.82 -18.11
CA THR A 129 -3.06 9.46 -16.95
C THR A 129 -2.67 8.86 -15.61
N PHE A 130 -1.81 7.82 -15.59
CA PHE A 130 -1.32 7.20 -14.35
C PHE A 130 -0.15 7.95 -13.72
N VAL A 131 0.23 9.09 -14.30
CA VAL A 131 1.12 10.06 -13.66
C VAL A 131 0.39 11.39 -13.54
N LYS A 132 0.66 12.11 -12.44
CA LYS A 132 0.06 13.42 -12.20
C LYS A 132 0.56 14.47 -13.19
N GLN A 133 1.81 14.32 -13.60
CA GLN A 133 2.44 15.17 -14.58
C GLN A 133 3.54 14.42 -15.32
N PHE A 134 3.55 14.59 -16.64
CA PHE A 134 4.66 14.29 -17.52
C PHE A 134 5.45 15.57 -17.81
N MET A 135 6.78 15.48 -17.82
CA MET A 135 7.68 16.56 -18.19
C MET A 135 8.78 16.02 -19.10
N GLU A 136 8.84 16.55 -20.33
CA GLU A 136 10.01 16.37 -21.19
C GLU A 136 11.08 17.38 -20.78
N MET A 137 12.23 16.89 -20.33
CA MET A 137 13.37 17.75 -19.99
C MET A 137 14.03 18.25 -21.28
N ALA A 138 14.47 19.50 -21.28
CA ALA A 138 15.29 20.03 -22.36
C ALA A 138 16.62 19.25 -22.49
N LEU A 139 17.21 19.29 -23.69
CA LEU A 139 18.59 18.84 -23.88
C LEU A 139 19.52 19.67 -22.96
N PRO A 140 20.53 19.06 -22.33
CA PRO A 140 21.48 19.78 -21.51
C PRO A 140 22.20 20.89 -22.28
N GLU A 141 22.22 22.09 -21.71
CA GLU A 141 22.85 23.29 -22.29
C GLU A 141 23.61 24.04 -21.20
N ALA A 142 24.82 24.52 -21.53
CA ALA A 142 25.69 25.21 -20.59
C ALA A 142 25.29 26.69 -20.42
N SER A 143 24.22 26.95 -19.64
CA SER A 143 23.84 28.32 -19.27
C SER A 143 23.12 28.35 -17.92
N GLU A 144 23.28 29.46 -17.18
CA GLU A 144 22.61 29.64 -15.89
C GLU A 144 21.08 29.53 -15.99
N THR A 145 20.49 30.01 -17.09
CA THR A 145 19.04 29.87 -17.35
C THR A 145 18.64 28.39 -17.42
N MET A 146 19.44 27.55 -18.08
CA MET A 146 19.11 26.13 -18.24
C MET A 146 19.40 25.31 -16.99
N TYR A 147 20.40 25.68 -16.20
CA TYR A 147 20.62 25.12 -14.86
C TYR A 147 19.45 25.48 -13.93
N HIS A 148 18.98 26.73 -13.96
CA HIS A 148 17.80 27.16 -13.21
C HIS A 148 16.53 26.44 -13.69
N TYR A 149 16.36 26.24 -15.00
CA TYR A 149 15.27 25.45 -15.56
C TYR A 149 15.26 24.01 -15.01
N ALA A 150 16.42 23.35 -14.93
CA ALA A 150 16.51 21.99 -14.38
C ALA A 150 16.01 21.95 -12.92
N ARG A 151 16.42 22.92 -12.10
CA ARG A 151 15.97 23.05 -10.71
C ARG A 151 14.47 23.33 -10.59
N MET A 152 13.98 24.34 -11.30
CA MET A 152 12.56 24.74 -11.25
C MET A 152 11.65 23.61 -11.73
N THR A 153 12.05 22.90 -12.79
CA THR A 153 11.29 21.75 -13.30
C THR A 153 11.25 20.62 -12.27
N THR A 154 12.35 20.37 -11.56
CA THR A 154 12.42 19.41 -10.44
C THR A 154 11.51 19.80 -9.28
N GLN A 155 11.57 21.07 -8.85
CA GLN A 155 10.68 21.63 -7.81
C GLN A 155 9.21 21.46 -8.18
N ARG A 156 8.85 21.79 -9.42
CA ARG A 156 7.49 21.63 -9.93
C ARG A 156 7.06 20.16 -9.93
N ALA A 157 7.95 19.23 -10.31
CA ALA A 157 7.62 17.82 -10.38
C ALA A 157 7.34 17.24 -9.00
N ILE A 158 8.22 17.52 -8.04
CA ILE A 158 8.07 17.03 -6.66
C ILE A 158 6.86 17.67 -5.99
N ALA A 159 6.64 18.98 -6.17
CA ALA A 159 5.45 19.64 -5.66
C ALA A 159 4.16 19.00 -6.22
N SER A 160 4.13 18.68 -7.52
CA SER A 160 3.00 17.99 -8.13
C SER A 160 2.78 16.60 -7.51
N ALA A 161 3.85 15.81 -7.37
CA ALA A 161 3.81 14.47 -6.79
C ALA A 161 3.30 14.47 -5.34
N LEU A 162 3.64 15.49 -4.55
CA LEU A 162 3.30 15.58 -3.13
C LEU A 162 1.96 16.23 -2.83
N LEU A 163 1.41 17.02 -3.76
CA LEU A 163 0.08 17.61 -3.58
C LEU A 163 -0.96 16.50 -3.38
N ALA A 164 -1.94 16.68 -2.50
CA ALA A 164 -3.03 15.69 -2.35
C ALA A 164 -3.84 15.56 -3.67
N PRO A 165 -4.20 14.34 -4.12
CA PRO A 165 -3.68 13.07 -3.63
C PRO A 165 -2.25 12.87 -4.16
N GLN A 166 -1.36 12.35 -3.30
CA GLN A 166 0.02 12.06 -3.69
C GLN A 166 0.07 11.05 -4.83
N ARG A 167 0.91 11.26 -5.84
CA ARG A 167 0.91 10.44 -7.06
C ARG A 167 2.27 10.43 -7.76
N PRO A 168 2.53 9.44 -8.63
CA PRO A 168 3.76 9.43 -9.42
C PRO A 168 3.79 10.57 -10.44
N VAL A 169 4.99 11.03 -10.77
CA VAL A 169 5.28 11.96 -11.87
C VAL A 169 6.38 11.38 -12.75
N HIS A 170 6.42 11.79 -14.01
CA HIS A 170 7.38 11.27 -14.99
C HIS A 170 8.19 12.39 -15.63
N LEU A 171 9.51 12.34 -15.47
CA LEU A 171 10.47 13.18 -16.19
C LEU A 171 11.22 12.33 -17.21
N ASN A 172 11.18 12.73 -18.48
CA ASN A 172 11.91 12.08 -19.56
C ASN A 172 13.13 12.93 -19.97
N PHE A 173 14.30 12.31 -20.09
CA PHE A 173 15.58 13.00 -20.29
C PHE A 173 16.20 12.65 -21.65
N PRO A 174 16.05 13.48 -22.69
CA PRO A 174 16.84 13.34 -23.91
C PRO A 174 18.32 13.61 -23.60
N LEU A 175 19.20 12.63 -23.83
CA LEU A 175 20.62 12.74 -23.53
C LEU A 175 21.48 12.40 -24.74
N ARG A 176 22.32 13.35 -25.17
CA ARG A 176 23.25 13.20 -26.30
C ARG A 176 24.61 12.69 -25.82
N GLU A 177 25.25 11.86 -26.63
CA GLU A 177 26.63 11.40 -26.38
C GLU A 177 27.65 12.53 -26.58
N PRO A 178 28.80 12.51 -25.87
CA PRO A 178 29.20 11.57 -24.82
C PRO A 178 28.40 11.71 -23.51
N LEU A 179 28.32 10.62 -22.74
CA LEU A 179 27.40 10.44 -21.59
C LEU A 179 28.08 10.41 -20.22
N ILE A 180 29.39 10.59 -20.14
CA ILE A 180 30.13 10.55 -18.87
C ILE A 180 30.24 11.98 -18.33
N PRO A 181 29.69 12.27 -17.14
CA PRO A 181 29.87 13.57 -16.48
C PRO A 181 31.33 13.83 -16.11
N ASP A 182 31.73 15.09 -16.08
CA ASP A 182 33.03 15.53 -15.58
C ASP A 182 32.93 15.96 -14.11
N PHE A 183 33.44 15.10 -13.23
CA PHE A 183 33.46 15.34 -11.78
C PHE A 183 34.58 16.29 -11.32
N SER A 184 35.46 16.73 -12.22
CA SER A 184 36.51 17.71 -11.89
C SER A 184 36.01 19.16 -11.94
N LEU A 185 34.79 19.38 -12.44
CA LEU A 185 34.18 20.70 -12.53
C LEU A 185 33.91 21.30 -11.15
N GLU A 186 34.36 22.54 -10.95
CA GLU A 186 34.12 23.28 -9.71
C GLU A 186 32.64 23.64 -9.54
N ASN A 187 32.14 23.57 -8.31
CA ASN A 187 30.75 23.94 -7.98
C ASN A 187 29.70 23.17 -8.81
N LEU A 188 29.99 21.89 -9.12
CA LEU A 188 29.15 20.98 -9.90
C LEU A 188 27.67 21.00 -9.45
N TRP A 189 27.45 21.08 -8.13
CA TRP A 189 26.13 21.00 -7.50
C TRP A 189 25.45 22.36 -7.33
N ASP A 190 26.14 23.48 -7.53
CA ASP A 190 25.66 24.81 -7.12
C ASP A 190 25.13 25.67 -8.29
N LYS A 191 25.34 25.24 -9.54
CA LYS A 191 24.91 25.98 -10.73
C LYS A 191 23.40 26.21 -10.80
N GLY A 192 22.97 27.31 -11.42
CA GLY A 192 21.55 27.67 -11.55
C GLY A 192 20.87 28.13 -10.26
N ARG A 193 21.66 28.43 -9.23
CA ARG A 193 21.18 29.01 -7.97
C ARG A 193 21.25 30.53 -8.01
N GLY A 194 20.14 31.16 -7.63
CA GLY A 194 20.13 32.57 -7.26
C GLY A 194 20.32 32.76 -5.75
N GLU A 195 20.29 34.01 -5.30
CA GLU A 195 20.33 34.40 -3.89
C GLU A 195 19.15 33.82 -3.08
N TYR A 196 18.00 33.60 -3.75
CA TYR A 196 16.79 33.03 -3.17
C TYR A 196 16.49 31.66 -3.82
N THR A 197 16.22 30.66 -2.99
CA THR A 197 15.79 29.33 -3.46
C THR A 197 14.29 29.33 -3.75
N GLY A 198 13.88 28.73 -4.87
CA GLY A 198 12.46 28.46 -5.12
C GLY A 198 11.92 27.48 -4.08
N VAL A 199 10.91 27.91 -3.30
CA VAL A 199 10.23 27.07 -2.32
C VAL A 199 8.77 26.93 -2.75
N VAL A 200 8.31 25.69 -2.93
CA VAL A 200 6.88 25.43 -3.13
C VAL A 200 6.27 25.07 -1.78
N GLN A 201 5.47 25.99 -1.23
CA GLN A 201 4.69 25.73 -0.02
C GLN A 201 3.29 25.26 -0.41
N GLN A 202 2.81 24.21 0.26
CA GLN A 202 1.43 23.72 0.12
C GLN A 202 0.67 24.06 1.40
N GLY A 203 -0.50 24.69 1.24
CA GLY A 203 -1.43 24.90 2.34
C GLY A 203 -2.31 23.67 2.56
N ASN A 204 -2.79 23.48 3.79
CA ASN A 204 -3.80 22.48 4.09
C ASN A 204 -5.19 23.00 3.69
N VAL A 205 -6.01 22.15 3.09
CA VAL A 205 -7.42 22.46 2.84
C VAL A 205 -8.18 22.33 4.16
N THR A 206 -8.77 23.43 4.62
CA THR A 206 -9.55 23.46 5.87
C THR A 206 -11.05 23.58 5.58
N MET A 207 -11.86 22.89 6.37
CA MET A 207 -13.32 23.02 6.28
C MET A 207 -13.81 24.39 6.77
N PRO A 208 -14.82 25.00 6.13
CA PRO A 208 -15.46 26.20 6.63
C PRO A 208 -16.10 25.98 8.01
N SER A 209 -15.94 26.94 8.93
CA SER A 209 -16.50 26.85 10.29
C SER A 209 -18.03 26.69 10.30
N GLU A 210 -18.74 27.28 9.34
CA GLU A 210 -20.19 27.14 9.17
C GLU A 210 -20.60 25.69 8.84
N TYR A 211 -19.85 25.03 7.96
CA TYR A 211 -20.06 23.63 7.63
C TYR A 211 -19.86 22.74 8.86
N VAL A 212 -18.77 22.96 9.60
CA VAL A 212 -18.47 22.19 10.82
C VAL A 212 -19.59 22.35 11.85
N ASN A 213 -20.07 23.58 12.08
CA ASN A 213 -21.17 23.84 13.02
C ASN A 213 -22.48 23.15 12.59
N SER A 214 -22.81 23.20 11.29
CA SER A 214 -23.97 22.52 10.73
C SER A 214 -23.87 21.00 10.88
N LEU A 215 -22.70 20.43 10.57
CA LEU A 215 -22.45 19.00 10.70
C LEU A 215 -22.56 18.54 12.16
N VAL A 216 -21.96 19.28 13.10
CA VAL A 216 -22.09 19.02 14.55
C VAL A 216 -23.56 19.02 14.98
N GLY A 217 -24.35 20.00 14.54
CA GLY A 217 -25.78 20.07 14.84
C GLY A 217 -26.58 18.88 14.31
N ARG A 218 -26.26 18.40 13.10
CA ARG A 218 -26.89 17.19 12.53
C ARG A 218 -26.48 15.92 13.27
N LEU A 219 -25.17 15.70 13.43
CA LEU A 219 -24.63 14.50 14.08
C LEU A 219 -25.09 14.36 15.52
N SER A 220 -25.26 15.48 16.25
CA SER A 220 -25.77 15.47 17.63
C SER A 220 -27.17 14.85 17.78
N ASN A 221 -27.92 14.72 16.68
CA ASN A 221 -29.24 14.09 16.65
C ASN A 221 -29.26 12.72 15.95
N MET A 222 -28.10 12.24 15.46
CA MET A 222 -27.96 10.96 14.75
C MET A 222 -27.41 9.93 15.73
N GLU A 223 -28.31 9.19 16.37
CA GLU A 223 -27.96 8.26 17.45
C GLU A 223 -27.25 7.00 16.94
N LYS A 224 -27.53 6.55 15.71
CA LYS A 224 -27.01 5.31 15.13
C LYS A 224 -25.95 5.59 14.06
N GLY A 225 -24.79 6.10 14.44
CA GLY A 225 -23.69 6.32 13.50
C GLY A 225 -22.71 5.17 13.39
N LEU A 226 -21.98 5.11 12.28
CA LEU A 226 -20.83 4.22 12.09
C LEU A 226 -19.63 5.03 11.60
N ILE A 227 -18.44 4.66 12.08
CA ILE A 227 -17.18 5.13 11.51
C ILE A 227 -16.53 3.95 10.78
N VAL A 228 -16.06 4.17 9.56
CA VAL A 228 -15.35 3.16 8.76
C VAL A 228 -13.98 3.73 8.39
N CYS A 229 -12.93 3.01 8.74
CA CYS A 229 -11.55 3.42 8.43
C CYS A 229 -10.91 2.37 7.52
N GLY A 230 -10.45 2.80 6.35
CA GLY A 230 -9.76 1.97 5.36
C GLY A 230 -8.25 2.21 5.29
N ASP A 231 -7.62 1.65 4.25
CA ASP A 231 -6.22 1.94 3.87
C ASP A 231 -6.02 3.44 3.62
N ASP A 232 -4.76 3.91 3.61
CA ASP A 232 -4.41 5.31 3.32
C ASP A 232 -5.03 6.33 4.29
N SER A 233 -5.47 5.87 5.46
CA SER A 233 -5.86 6.78 6.55
C SER A 233 -4.63 7.51 7.10
N HIS A 234 -4.82 8.76 7.56
CA HIS A 234 -3.71 9.57 8.08
C HIS A 234 -2.94 8.84 9.21
N PRO A 235 -1.59 8.92 9.31
CA PRO A 235 -0.82 8.18 10.34
C PRO A 235 -1.25 8.45 11.79
N GLU A 236 -1.72 9.67 12.08
CA GLU A 236 -2.24 10.05 13.39
C GLU A 236 -3.73 9.76 13.61
N ILE A 237 -4.43 9.17 12.62
CA ILE A 237 -5.89 9.00 12.66
C ILE A 237 -6.33 8.24 13.91
N THR A 238 -5.56 7.24 14.33
CA THR A 238 -5.87 6.34 15.44
C THR A 238 -6.16 7.09 16.73
N ALA A 239 -5.41 8.16 17.03
CA ALA A 239 -5.57 8.94 18.27
C ALA A 239 -6.79 9.87 18.24
N VAL A 240 -7.20 10.33 17.05
CA VAL A 240 -8.31 11.27 16.91
C VAL A 240 -9.63 10.55 16.64
N VAL A 241 -9.63 9.47 15.86
CA VAL A 241 -10.84 8.71 15.52
C VAL A 241 -11.41 7.99 16.73
N THR A 242 -10.57 7.49 17.63
CA THR A 242 -10.98 6.86 18.89
C THR A 242 -11.67 7.88 19.81
N LYS A 243 -11.10 9.08 19.96
CA LYS A 243 -11.73 10.19 20.70
C LYS A 243 -13.04 10.66 20.07
N LEU A 244 -13.11 10.69 18.74
CA LEU A 244 -14.35 11.02 18.03
C LEU A 244 -15.42 9.96 18.32
N ALA A 245 -15.06 8.67 18.20
CA ALA A 245 -15.95 7.56 18.51
C ALA A 245 -16.44 7.61 19.96
N GLU A 246 -15.57 7.90 20.93
CA GLU A 246 -15.95 8.07 22.34
C GLU A 246 -16.97 9.19 22.54
N LYS A 247 -16.79 10.33 21.84
CA LYS A 247 -17.74 11.46 21.91
C LYS A 247 -19.08 11.14 21.26
N THR A 248 -19.09 10.44 20.12
CA THR A 248 -20.32 10.18 19.36
C THR A 248 -21.04 8.90 19.77
N GLY A 249 -20.34 7.95 20.39
CA GLY A 249 -20.84 6.60 20.61
C GLY A 249 -20.87 5.72 19.36
N TYR A 250 -20.21 6.13 18.26
CA TYR A 250 -20.22 5.36 17.02
C TYR A 250 -19.12 4.29 17.00
N PRO A 251 -19.44 3.00 16.73
CA PRO A 251 -18.41 1.97 16.54
C PRO A 251 -17.53 2.27 15.32
N ILE A 252 -16.27 1.83 15.41
CA ILE A 252 -15.27 1.94 14.35
C ILE A 252 -15.12 0.57 13.67
N LEU A 253 -15.55 0.45 12.43
CA LEU A 253 -15.23 -0.70 11.57
C LEU A 253 -13.83 -0.46 11.00
N ALA A 254 -12.84 -1.13 11.57
CA ALA A 254 -11.43 -0.92 11.26
C ALA A 254 -10.94 -1.93 10.23
N ASP A 255 -10.71 -1.51 8.99
CA ASP A 255 -9.93 -2.31 8.03
C ASP A 255 -8.56 -2.65 8.61
N PRO A 256 -7.98 -3.85 8.36
CA PRO A 256 -6.62 -4.14 8.84
C PRO A 256 -5.60 -3.07 8.40
N LEU A 257 -5.76 -2.48 7.22
CA LEU A 257 -4.88 -1.43 6.68
C LEU A 257 -5.13 -0.04 7.27
N SER A 258 -6.23 0.15 8.01
CA SER A 258 -6.40 1.36 8.83
C SER A 258 -5.39 1.43 9.98
N ASN A 259 -4.77 0.29 10.33
CA ASN A 259 -3.86 0.15 11.47
C ASN A 259 -4.49 0.45 12.84
N ILE A 260 -5.82 0.59 12.93
CA ILE A 260 -6.52 0.87 14.19
C ILE A 260 -6.70 -0.41 15.04
N ARG A 261 -6.54 -1.60 14.47
CA ARG A 261 -6.66 -2.87 15.21
C ARG A 261 -5.48 -3.11 16.17
N SER A 262 -4.33 -2.49 15.96
CA SER A 262 -3.09 -2.77 16.68
C SER A 262 -2.49 -1.50 17.28
N GLY A 263 -2.02 -1.57 18.52
CA GLY A 263 -1.33 -0.46 19.20
C GLY A 263 -1.85 -0.23 20.62
N HIS A 264 -1.27 0.74 21.31
CA HIS A 264 -1.58 1.02 22.72
C HIS A 264 -2.72 2.02 22.94
N HIS A 265 -3.37 2.49 21.87
CA HIS A 265 -4.57 3.32 21.98
C HIS A 265 -5.77 2.52 22.51
N ASP A 266 -6.81 3.25 22.92
CA ASP A 266 -8.07 2.61 23.30
C ASP A 266 -8.74 1.98 22.07
N LYS A 267 -8.96 0.67 22.16
CA LYS A 267 -9.61 -0.15 21.13
C LYS A 267 -11.03 -0.54 21.52
N THR A 268 -11.57 0.00 22.61
CA THR A 268 -12.89 -0.36 23.16
C THR A 268 -13.98 -0.28 22.09
N MET A 269 -13.94 0.73 21.22
CA MET A 269 -14.95 0.97 20.18
C MET A 269 -14.61 0.38 18.82
N VAL A 270 -13.51 -0.39 18.72
CA VAL A 270 -13.06 -1.01 17.48
C VAL A 270 -13.80 -2.33 17.26
N ILE A 271 -14.32 -2.50 16.05
CA ILE A 271 -14.97 -3.70 15.55
C ILE A 271 -14.05 -4.32 14.50
N ASP A 272 -13.65 -5.57 14.71
CA ASP A 272 -12.60 -6.28 13.98
C ASP A 272 -13.08 -7.57 13.30
N CYS A 273 -14.33 -7.98 13.52
CA CYS A 273 -14.93 -9.18 12.91
C CYS A 273 -16.06 -8.86 11.92
N TYR A 274 -16.20 -7.60 11.48
CA TYR A 274 -17.31 -7.16 10.63
C TYR A 274 -17.36 -7.85 9.28
N ASP A 275 -16.23 -8.25 8.67
CA ASP A 275 -16.26 -8.97 7.39
C ASP A 275 -17.03 -10.29 7.50
N THR A 276 -16.91 -10.95 8.66
CA THR A 276 -17.57 -12.23 8.89
C THR A 276 -19.04 -12.00 9.21
N PHE A 277 -19.36 -11.23 10.25
CA PHE A 277 -20.76 -11.13 10.68
C PHE A 277 -21.66 -10.39 9.69
N LEU A 278 -21.14 -9.41 8.93
CA LEU A 278 -21.93 -8.72 7.91
C LEU A 278 -22.27 -9.61 6.70
N ARG A 279 -21.79 -10.85 6.63
CA ARG A 279 -22.29 -11.83 5.66
C ARG A 279 -23.74 -12.25 5.95
N ASN A 280 -24.19 -12.07 7.18
CA ASN A 280 -25.57 -12.35 7.58
C ASN A 280 -26.54 -11.31 6.97
N GLU A 281 -27.52 -11.78 6.19
CA GLU A 281 -28.47 -10.89 5.52
C GLU A 281 -29.47 -10.24 6.48
N LEU A 282 -29.84 -10.90 7.60
CA LEU A 282 -30.71 -10.31 8.61
C LEU A 282 -30.06 -9.08 9.25
N LEU A 283 -28.75 -9.11 9.52
CA LEU A 283 -28.00 -7.95 10.01
C LEU A 283 -28.02 -6.80 9.02
N LYS A 284 -27.71 -7.09 7.75
CA LYS A 284 -27.71 -6.08 6.68
C LYS A 284 -29.06 -5.38 6.52
N GLU A 285 -30.15 -6.10 6.78
CA GLU A 285 -31.51 -5.59 6.67
C GLU A 285 -31.99 -4.87 7.93
N SER A 286 -31.69 -5.40 9.11
CA SER A 286 -32.18 -4.86 10.40
C SER A 286 -31.36 -3.69 10.94
N TRP A 287 -30.04 -3.67 10.70
CA TRP A 287 -29.16 -2.63 11.23
C TRP A 287 -29.15 -1.43 10.31
N LYS A 288 -29.88 -0.39 10.71
CA LYS A 288 -30.06 0.87 9.99
C LYS A 288 -29.33 2.01 10.68
N PRO A 289 -28.11 2.36 10.25
CA PRO A 289 -27.44 3.56 10.74
C PRO A 289 -28.10 4.82 10.17
N ASP A 290 -28.08 5.89 10.96
CA ASP A 290 -28.46 7.24 10.54
C ASP A 290 -27.35 7.89 9.70
N VAL A 291 -26.09 7.57 10.01
CA VAL A 291 -24.90 8.13 9.37
C VAL A 291 -23.75 7.13 9.29
N ILE A 292 -23.01 7.16 8.19
CA ILE A 292 -21.76 6.42 8.00
C ILE A 292 -20.69 7.43 7.60
N ILE A 293 -19.65 7.56 8.43
CA ILE A 293 -18.48 8.42 8.17
C ILE A 293 -17.33 7.53 7.73
N ARG A 294 -16.77 7.82 6.55
CA ARG A 294 -15.71 7.00 5.94
C ARG A 294 -14.41 7.80 5.81
N PHE A 295 -13.32 7.19 6.27
CA PHE A 295 -11.95 7.67 6.15
C PHE A 295 -11.12 6.68 5.33
N GLY A 296 -10.12 7.20 4.60
CA GLY A 296 -9.25 6.38 3.76
C GLY A 296 -9.95 5.73 2.55
N GLY A 297 -9.30 4.69 2.01
CA GLY A 297 -9.80 3.87 0.92
C GLY A 297 -11.00 3.01 1.32
N MET A 298 -11.63 2.36 0.34
CA MET A 298 -12.65 1.36 0.65
C MET A 298 -12.02 0.15 1.36
N PRO A 299 -12.63 -0.35 2.45
CA PRO A 299 -12.17 -1.56 3.10
C PRO A 299 -12.14 -2.77 2.17
N VAL A 300 -11.30 -3.75 2.51
CA VAL A 300 -11.12 -5.03 1.81
C VAL A 300 -12.44 -5.82 1.78
N SER A 301 -13.22 -5.72 2.86
CA SER A 301 -14.45 -6.48 3.04
C SER A 301 -15.52 -6.22 1.97
N LYS A 302 -15.84 -7.28 1.22
CA LYS A 302 -16.99 -7.32 0.32
C LYS A 302 -18.30 -7.29 1.10
N ALA A 303 -18.37 -7.94 2.26
CA ALA A 303 -19.56 -7.97 3.11
C ALA A 303 -19.93 -6.58 3.62
N LEU A 304 -18.94 -5.80 4.06
CA LEU A 304 -19.12 -4.40 4.44
C LEU A 304 -19.56 -3.53 3.26
N THR A 305 -18.95 -3.71 2.08
CA THR A 305 -19.37 -2.99 0.88
C THR A 305 -20.85 -3.27 0.54
N GLN A 306 -21.30 -4.52 0.67
CA GLN A 306 -22.70 -4.88 0.47
C GLN A 306 -23.62 -4.31 1.55
N PHE A 307 -23.16 -4.28 2.81
CA PHE A 307 -23.88 -3.63 3.91
C PHE A 307 -24.10 -2.15 3.62
N ILE A 308 -23.03 -1.41 3.27
CA ILE A 308 -23.07 0.01 2.93
C ILE A 308 -24.06 0.29 1.80
N LYS A 309 -24.03 -0.51 0.72
CA LYS A 309 -24.97 -0.40 -0.41
C LYS A 309 -26.45 -0.54 -0.01
N LYS A 310 -26.75 -1.32 1.03
CA LYS A 310 -28.12 -1.51 1.54
C LYS A 310 -28.58 -0.36 2.45
N GLN A 311 -27.70 0.54 2.88
CA GLN A 311 -28.04 1.66 3.75
C GLN A 311 -28.38 2.92 2.95
N THR A 312 -29.40 2.84 2.10
CA THR A 312 -29.78 3.93 1.18
C THR A 312 -30.43 5.14 1.87
N THR A 313 -30.89 4.98 3.11
CA THR A 313 -31.50 6.07 3.91
C THR A 313 -30.52 6.75 4.85
N ALA A 314 -29.31 6.19 5.02
CA ALA A 314 -28.28 6.78 5.86
C ALA A 314 -27.62 7.96 5.16
N VAL A 315 -27.13 8.92 5.95
CA VAL A 315 -26.18 9.93 5.45
C VAL A 315 -24.81 9.26 5.28
N HIS A 316 -24.20 9.37 4.11
CA HIS A 316 -22.86 8.84 3.83
C HIS A 316 -21.89 9.99 3.64
N ILE A 317 -21.00 10.18 4.61
CA ILE A 317 -19.96 11.21 4.59
C ILE A 317 -18.65 10.53 4.22
N VAL A 318 -18.11 10.85 3.04
CA VAL A 318 -16.79 10.39 2.62
C VAL A 318 -15.80 11.54 2.79
N VAL A 319 -14.81 11.35 3.65
CA VAL A 319 -13.75 12.33 3.89
C VAL A 319 -12.56 11.97 3.03
N ASP A 320 -12.09 12.92 2.22
CA ASP A 320 -10.99 12.72 1.30
C ASP A 320 -10.24 14.03 1.04
N GLU A 321 -8.95 14.08 1.39
CA GLU A 321 -8.10 15.28 1.22
C GLU A 321 -8.00 15.79 -0.23
N SER A 322 -8.25 14.93 -1.22
CA SER A 322 -8.20 15.29 -2.62
C SER A 322 -9.54 15.73 -3.20
N GLY A 323 -10.63 15.61 -2.43
CA GLY A 323 -12.00 15.80 -2.91
C GLY A 323 -12.46 14.75 -3.92
N GLN A 324 -11.72 13.64 -4.08
CA GLN A 324 -12.12 12.55 -4.97
C GLN A 324 -13.26 11.71 -4.38
N TRP A 325 -14.18 11.28 -5.24
CA TRP A 325 -15.26 10.35 -4.89
C TRP A 325 -14.77 8.88 -4.87
N ARG A 326 -14.06 8.47 -3.81
CA ARG A 326 -13.73 7.05 -3.56
C ARG A 326 -14.96 6.27 -3.07
N ASP A 327 -16.01 6.18 -3.89
CA ASP A 327 -17.29 5.55 -3.50
C ASP A 327 -17.84 4.57 -4.56
N PRO A 328 -17.32 3.33 -4.64
CA PRO A 328 -17.85 2.31 -5.55
C PRO A 328 -19.24 1.79 -5.16
N ALA A 329 -19.77 2.21 -4.00
CA ALA A 329 -21.13 1.88 -3.58
C ALA A 329 -22.17 2.82 -4.19
N LEU A 330 -21.77 4.01 -4.67
CA LEU A 330 -22.65 5.05 -5.21
C LEU A 330 -23.75 5.48 -4.22
N VAL A 331 -23.36 5.65 -2.95
CA VAL A 331 -24.24 6.02 -1.85
C VAL A 331 -23.81 7.29 -1.13
N ALA A 332 -22.62 7.83 -1.41
CA ALA A 332 -22.11 9.05 -0.81
C ALA A 332 -23.13 10.19 -0.96
N THR A 333 -23.58 10.73 0.18
CA THR A 333 -24.45 11.90 0.22
C THR A 333 -23.64 13.19 0.33
N GLU A 334 -22.46 13.11 0.95
CA GLU A 334 -21.53 14.23 1.13
C GLU A 334 -20.08 13.74 0.89
N VAL A 335 -19.30 14.53 0.15
CA VAL A 335 -17.84 14.38 0.09
C VAL A 335 -17.20 15.61 0.70
N VAL A 336 -16.35 15.38 1.70
CA VAL A 336 -15.70 16.44 2.46
C VAL A 336 -14.23 16.46 2.08
N CYS A 337 -13.82 17.55 1.43
CA CYS A 337 -12.42 17.79 1.08
C CYS A 337 -11.65 18.27 2.31
N ALA A 338 -11.10 17.32 3.07
CA ALA A 338 -10.31 17.55 4.28
C ALA A 338 -9.43 16.33 4.57
N SER A 339 -8.33 16.54 5.30
CA SER A 339 -7.59 15.41 5.86
C SER A 339 -8.44 14.72 6.94
N ASP A 340 -8.30 13.40 7.10
CA ASP A 340 -9.01 12.64 8.13
C ASP A 340 -8.75 13.21 9.53
N ASN A 341 -7.50 13.63 9.77
CA ASN A 341 -7.03 14.19 11.04
C ASN A 341 -7.72 15.52 11.37
N ASP A 342 -7.74 16.45 10.41
CA ASP A 342 -8.35 17.77 10.60
C ASP A 342 -9.86 17.68 10.69
N PHE A 343 -10.48 16.76 9.94
CA PHE A 343 -11.90 16.45 10.05
C PHE A 343 -12.26 15.99 11.47
N CYS A 344 -11.53 15.00 11.99
CA CYS A 344 -11.77 14.49 13.34
C CYS A 344 -11.53 15.58 14.40
N LYS A 345 -10.42 16.33 14.31
CA LYS A 345 -10.10 17.41 15.26
C LYS A 345 -11.19 18.49 15.31
N ALA A 346 -11.65 18.95 14.16
CA ALA A 346 -12.69 19.97 14.07
C ALA A 346 -14.03 19.51 14.70
N LEU A 347 -14.38 18.23 14.53
CA LEU A 347 -15.56 17.66 15.18
C LEU A 347 -15.35 17.45 16.67
N ILE A 348 -14.20 16.91 17.10
CA ILE A 348 -13.90 16.68 18.51
C ILE A 348 -13.96 17.99 19.30
N GLU A 349 -13.49 19.11 18.75
CA GLU A 349 -13.52 20.39 19.44
C GLU A 349 -14.95 20.85 19.79
N LYS A 350 -15.92 20.58 18.91
CA LYS A 350 -17.28 21.16 18.98
C LYS A 350 -18.39 20.17 19.34
N MET A 351 -18.17 18.87 19.12
CA MET A 351 -19.17 17.84 19.41
C MET A 351 -19.40 17.73 20.93
N PRO A 352 -20.67 17.77 21.38
CA PRO A 352 -20.99 17.36 22.75
C PRO A 352 -20.73 15.86 22.92
N VAL A 353 -20.56 15.42 24.17
CA VAL A 353 -20.60 13.98 24.46
C VAL A 353 -22.04 13.52 24.26
N MET A 354 -22.25 12.65 23.28
CA MET A 354 -23.57 12.13 22.96
C MET A 354 -24.06 11.19 24.07
N LYS A 355 -25.38 11.17 24.27
CA LYS A 355 -26.00 10.28 25.26
C LYS A 355 -25.79 8.84 24.81
N LYS A 356 -25.28 7.99 25.71
CA LYS A 356 -25.10 6.57 25.43
C LYS A 356 -26.46 5.93 25.10
N ASN A 357 -26.52 5.30 23.94
CA ASN A 357 -27.59 4.38 23.55
C ASN A 357 -26.99 2.97 23.43
N ASP A 358 -27.84 1.99 23.12
CA ASP A 358 -27.40 0.60 22.98
C ASP A 358 -26.80 0.26 21.61
N TRP A 359 -26.70 1.24 20.69
CA TRP A 359 -26.22 0.99 19.33
C TRP A 359 -24.81 0.38 19.33
N PHE A 360 -23.86 1.01 20.02
CA PHE A 360 -22.52 0.46 20.18
C PHE A 360 -22.52 -0.92 20.90
N GLY A 361 -23.39 -1.08 21.91
CA GLY A 361 -23.56 -2.33 22.64
C GLY A 361 -23.90 -3.51 21.72
N MET A 362 -24.84 -3.32 20.80
CA MET A 362 -25.24 -4.31 19.80
C MET A 362 -24.06 -4.72 18.89
N TRP A 363 -23.33 -3.75 18.34
CA TRP A 363 -22.17 -4.02 17.47
C TRP A 363 -21.07 -4.76 18.23
N LYS A 364 -20.77 -4.32 19.45
CA LYS A 364 -19.77 -4.96 20.31
C LYS A 364 -20.17 -6.39 20.67
N HIS A 365 -21.44 -6.63 21.02
CA HIS A 365 -21.93 -7.94 21.38
C HIS A 365 -21.74 -8.96 20.24
N ILE A 366 -22.20 -8.60 19.03
CA ILE A 366 -22.04 -9.45 17.84
C ILE A 366 -20.56 -9.63 17.48
N ASN A 367 -19.74 -8.58 17.59
CA ASN A 367 -18.30 -8.68 17.34
C ASN A 367 -17.64 -9.72 18.25
N GLU A 368 -17.89 -9.66 19.57
CA GLU A 368 -17.29 -10.59 20.52
C GLU A 368 -17.80 -12.02 20.33
N LYS A 369 -19.10 -12.22 20.06
CA LYS A 369 -19.65 -13.55 19.73
C LYS A 369 -19.04 -14.15 18.46
N THR A 370 -18.83 -13.30 17.46
CA THR A 370 -18.16 -13.68 16.20
C THR A 370 -16.71 -14.06 16.48
N LYS A 371 -15.99 -13.25 17.23
CA LYS A 371 -14.59 -13.49 17.62
C LYS A 371 -14.42 -14.78 18.42
N GLU A 372 -15.28 -15.02 19.41
CA GLU A 372 -15.32 -16.27 20.20
C GLU A 372 -15.48 -17.49 19.30
N THR A 373 -16.39 -17.43 18.32
CA THR A 373 -16.64 -18.55 17.40
C THR A 373 -15.48 -18.73 16.41
N LEU A 374 -14.95 -17.63 15.86
CA LEU A 374 -13.82 -17.70 14.94
C LEU A 374 -12.61 -18.35 15.60
N ARG A 375 -12.32 -18.04 16.88
CA ARG A 375 -11.21 -18.61 17.67
C ARG A 375 -11.23 -20.14 17.80
N GLU A 376 -12.32 -20.81 17.48
CA GLU A 376 -12.32 -22.28 17.41
C GLU A 376 -11.31 -22.83 16.40
N MET A 377 -10.96 -22.04 15.37
CA MET A 377 -9.92 -22.41 14.40
C MET A 377 -8.55 -22.61 15.05
N GLU A 378 -8.30 -22.06 16.24
CA GLU A 378 -7.06 -22.26 17.00
C GLU A 378 -6.84 -23.76 17.32
N THR A 379 -7.94 -24.53 17.44
CA THR A 379 -7.92 -25.98 17.70
C THR A 379 -7.63 -26.83 16.47
N TYR A 380 -7.63 -26.24 15.27
CA TYR A 380 -7.40 -27.01 14.04
C TYR A 380 -5.95 -27.50 13.98
N GLU A 381 -5.78 -28.81 13.85
CA GLU A 381 -4.48 -29.45 13.63
C GLU A 381 -4.10 -29.41 12.15
N THR A 382 -5.07 -29.53 11.26
CA THR A 382 -4.88 -29.40 9.81
C THR A 382 -4.49 -27.98 9.40
N ALA A 383 -3.75 -27.86 8.30
CA ALA A 383 -3.32 -26.58 7.78
C ALA A 383 -4.53 -25.79 7.24
N PHE A 384 -4.79 -24.64 7.84
CA PHE A 384 -5.92 -23.76 7.56
C PHE A 384 -5.41 -22.35 7.34
N GLU A 385 -5.68 -21.77 6.17
CA GLU A 385 -5.03 -20.51 5.74
C GLU A 385 -5.39 -19.34 6.66
N GLY A 386 -6.61 -19.30 7.20
CA GLY A 386 -7.02 -18.27 8.16
C GLY A 386 -6.19 -18.28 9.46
N LYS A 387 -5.75 -19.45 9.92
CA LYS A 387 -4.92 -19.60 11.14
C LYS A 387 -3.48 -19.13 10.96
N VAL A 388 -2.99 -19.05 9.72
CA VAL A 388 -1.67 -18.47 9.41
C VAL A 388 -1.56 -17.06 9.95
N ILE A 389 -2.60 -16.23 9.79
CA ILE A 389 -2.61 -14.83 10.26
C ILE A 389 -2.53 -14.75 11.78
N THR A 390 -3.37 -15.52 12.49
CA THR A 390 -3.39 -15.52 13.95
C THR A 390 -2.07 -15.99 14.54
N ASP A 391 -1.46 -17.01 13.95
CA ASP A 391 -0.20 -17.57 14.44
C ASP A 391 0.99 -16.64 14.15
N ILE A 392 1.00 -15.94 13.01
CA ILE A 392 1.97 -14.87 12.74
C ILE A 392 1.84 -13.76 13.80
N VAL A 393 0.65 -13.20 14.00
CA VAL A 393 0.40 -12.09 14.93
C VAL A 393 0.78 -12.46 16.37
N ARG A 394 0.56 -13.72 16.76
CA ARG A 394 0.96 -14.25 18.06
C ARG A 394 2.47 -14.17 18.29
N VAL A 395 3.29 -14.46 17.29
CA VAL A 395 4.76 -14.50 17.42
C VAL A 395 5.46 -13.21 16.98
N LEU A 396 4.80 -12.33 16.23
CA LEU A 396 5.37 -11.04 15.84
C LEU A 396 5.77 -10.22 17.08
N PRO A 397 6.97 -9.60 17.10
CA PRO A 397 7.36 -8.72 18.19
C PRO A 397 6.65 -7.35 18.12
N GLU A 398 6.80 -6.57 19.19
CA GLU A 398 6.37 -5.16 19.24
C GLU A 398 7.04 -4.36 18.12
N GLY A 399 6.28 -3.50 17.43
CA GLY A 399 6.80 -2.65 16.34
C GLY A 399 6.97 -3.36 15.00
N ALA A 400 6.63 -4.65 14.90
CA ALA A 400 6.78 -5.39 13.65
C ALA A 400 5.78 -4.97 12.57
N THR A 401 6.11 -5.28 11.31
CA THR A 401 5.21 -5.07 10.17
C THR A 401 4.74 -6.41 9.59
N LEU A 402 3.42 -6.53 9.39
CA LEU A 402 2.79 -7.58 8.60
C LEU A 402 2.47 -7.03 7.21
N PHE A 403 3.19 -7.47 6.19
CA PHE A 403 2.84 -7.18 4.81
C PHE A 403 1.92 -8.27 4.26
N ALA A 404 0.68 -7.93 3.92
CA ALA A 404 -0.30 -8.88 3.39
C ALA A 404 -0.39 -8.77 1.86
N SER A 405 -0.12 -9.88 1.19
CA SER A 405 -0.32 -9.99 -0.26
C SER A 405 -1.80 -9.86 -0.65
N ASN A 406 -2.04 -9.52 -1.92
CA ASN A 406 -3.34 -9.64 -2.55
C ASN A 406 -3.83 -11.10 -2.61
N SER A 407 -5.08 -11.29 -3.09
CA SER A 407 -5.81 -12.56 -3.07
C SER A 407 -6.31 -12.93 -1.65
N MET A 408 -6.20 -14.18 -1.21
CA MET A 408 -6.66 -14.61 0.10
C MET A 408 -5.91 -13.98 1.30
N PRO A 409 -4.57 -13.81 1.29
CA PRO A 409 -3.84 -13.30 2.47
C PRO A 409 -4.39 -12.00 3.08
N ILE A 410 -4.68 -10.97 2.28
CA ILE A 410 -5.30 -9.73 2.79
C ILE A 410 -6.74 -9.93 3.30
N ARG A 411 -7.51 -10.88 2.74
CA ARG A 411 -8.88 -11.19 3.16
C ARG A 411 -8.89 -12.01 4.46
N ASP A 412 -7.96 -12.93 4.60
CA ASP A 412 -7.73 -13.67 5.83
C ASP A 412 -7.20 -12.71 6.90
N THR A 413 -6.37 -11.72 6.52
CA THR A 413 -5.97 -10.64 7.43
C THR A 413 -7.19 -9.86 7.92
N ASP A 414 -8.11 -9.46 7.03
CA ASP A 414 -9.35 -8.78 7.43
C ASP A 414 -10.24 -9.65 8.34
N SER A 415 -10.29 -10.96 8.11
CA SER A 415 -11.14 -11.89 8.87
C SER A 415 -10.56 -12.33 10.22
N PHE A 416 -9.23 -12.46 10.31
CA PHE A 416 -8.56 -13.14 11.42
C PHE A 416 -7.50 -12.30 12.14
N PHE A 417 -7.16 -11.09 11.64
CA PHE A 417 -6.37 -10.14 12.41
C PHE A 417 -7.28 -9.39 13.40
N PHE A 418 -7.41 -9.96 14.60
CA PHE A 418 -8.16 -9.33 15.68
C PHE A 418 -7.36 -8.20 16.32
N THR A 419 -8.05 -7.40 17.14
CA THR A 419 -7.45 -6.38 17.97
C THR A 419 -6.27 -6.92 18.79
N SER A 420 -5.17 -6.17 18.81
CA SER A 420 -3.91 -6.54 19.45
C SER A 420 -3.35 -5.35 20.24
N ASP A 421 -2.78 -5.63 21.41
CA ASP A 421 -2.09 -4.62 22.22
C ASP A 421 -0.65 -4.36 21.76
N LYS A 422 -0.13 -5.20 20.85
CA LYS A 422 1.14 -4.94 20.17
C LYS A 422 0.98 -3.84 19.14
N ASN A 423 2.00 -3.03 18.91
CA ASN A 423 2.05 -2.12 17.77
C ASN A 423 2.52 -2.86 16.51
N ILE A 424 1.61 -3.59 15.84
CA ILE A 424 1.88 -4.26 14.56
C ILE A 424 1.29 -3.40 13.44
N GLN A 425 2.14 -3.01 12.49
CA GLN A 425 1.71 -2.29 11.31
C GLN A 425 1.31 -3.27 10.20
N VAL A 426 0.14 -3.09 9.58
CA VAL A 426 -0.28 -3.84 8.40
C VAL A 426 -0.08 -3.00 7.14
N MET A 427 0.53 -3.61 6.12
CA MET A 427 0.76 -3.01 4.80
C MET A 427 0.31 -3.96 3.68
N ALA A 428 -0.12 -3.41 2.55
CA ALA A 428 -0.47 -4.18 1.36
C ALA A 428 -0.48 -3.29 0.10
N ASN A 429 -0.47 -3.87 -1.10
CA ASN A 429 -0.70 -3.16 -2.35
C ASN A 429 -2.18 -3.22 -2.74
N ARG A 430 -2.97 -2.20 -2.35
CA ARG A 430 -4.43 -2.17 -2.54
C ARG A 430 -4.92 -1.09 -3.50
N GLY A 431 -4.01 -0.48 -4.26
CA GLY A 431 -4.35 0.48 -5.29
C GLY A 431 -5.09 -0.20 -6.45
N VAL A 432 -4.43 -1.17 -7.10
CA VAL A 432 -5.00 -1.96 -8.20
C VAL A 432 -5.06 -3.46 -7.90
N ASN A 433 -4.57 -3.89 -6.73
CA ASN A 433 -4.70 -5.26 -6.22
C ASN A 433 -3.94 -6.33 -7.04
N GLY A 434 -2.85 -5.94 -7.71
CA GLY A 434 -2.00 -6.85 -8.50
C GLY A 434 -1.28 -7.90 -7.65
N ILE A 435 -1.02 -9.07 -8.22
CA ILE A 435 -0.20 -10.12 -7.57
C ILE A 435 1.29 -9.99 -7.92
N ASP A 436 1.61 -9.12 -8.86
CA ASP A 436 2.95 -8.76 -9.31
C ASP A 436 3.64 -7.82 -8.31
N GLY A 437 4.97 -7.95 -8.18
CA GLY A 437 5.77 -6.98 -7.44
C GLY A 437 5.64 -7.01 -5.91
N ILE A 438 4.92 -7.98 -5.34
CA ILE A 438 4.64 -8.01 -3.89
C ILE A 438 5.92 -8.25 -3.08
N ILE A 439 6.80 -9.17 -3.51
CA ILE A 439 8.09 -9.44 -2.85
C ILE A 439 8.95 -8.18 -2.89
N SER A 440 9.07 -7.56 -4.06
CA SER A 440 9.85 -6.34 -4.27
C SER A 440 9.33 -5.19 -3.40
N THR A 441 8.00 -5.01 -3.33
CA THR A 441 7.41 -3.97 -2.47
C THR A 441 7.70 -4.24 -0.99
N ALA A 442 7.55 -5.48 -0.53
CA ALA A 442 7.82 -5.83 0.87
C ALA A 442 9.30 -5.64 1.23
N LEU A 443 10.23 -6.01 0.34
CA LEU A 443 11.67 -5.75 0.50
C LEU A 443 11.99 -4.25 0.50
N GLY A 444 11.34 -3.46 -0.35
CA GLY A 444 11.48 -2.01 -0.33
C GLY A 444 11.03 -1.40 1.01
N ALA A 445 9.91 -1.91 1.54
CA ALA A 445 9.41 -1.50 2.85
C ALA A 445 10.33 -1.95 4.00
N SER A 446 10.97 -3.12 3.89
CA SER A 446 11.83 -3.68 4.96
C SER A 446 13.12 -2.89 5.21
N ILE A 447 13.48 -1.96 4.32
CA ILE A 447 14.53 -0.97 4.58
C ILE A 447 14.22 -0.11 5.82
N ILE A 448 12.93 0.10 6.13
CA ILE A 448 12.46 0.95 7.22
C ILE A 448 11.68 0.15 8.26
N CYS A 449 10.94 -0.85 7.80
CA CYS A 449 10.14 -1.74 8.62
C CYS A 449 10.96 -3.00 8.96
N ASP A 450 11.58 -3.05 10.13
CA ASP A 450 12.32 -4.23 10.61
C ASP A 450 11.92 -4.52 12.07
N PRO A 451 11.35 -5.71 12.39
CA PRO A 451 11.12 -6.85 11.50
C PRO A 451 9.86 -6.73 10.63
N LEU A 452 9.97 -7.17 9.37
CA LEU A 452 8.85 -7.31 8.44
C LEU A 452 8.62 -8.77 8.08
N VAL A 453 7.37 -9.20 8.22
CA VAL A 453 6.86 -10.51 7.76
C VAL A 453 5.90 -10.29 6.60
N LEU A 454 6.21 -10.85 5.44
CA LEU A 454 5.32 -10.92 4.28
C LEU A 454 4.52 -12.22 4.31
N VAL A 455 3.20 -12.16 4.25
CA VAL A 455 2.33 -13.33 3.98
C VAL A 455 1.84 -13.28 2.53
N ILE A 456 2.15 -14.32 1.75
CA ILE A 456 1.97 -14.35 0.30
C ILE A 456 1.49 -15.71 -0.19
N GLY A 457 0.66 -15.73 -1.24
CA GLY A 457 0.27 -16.97 -1.92
C GLY A 457 1.33 -17.42 -2.92
N ASP A 458 1.39 -18.71 -3.24
CA ASP A 458 2.39 -19.31 -4.11
C ASP A 458 2.46 -18.67 -5.52
N LEU A 459 1.33 -18.42 -6.19
CA LEU A 459 1.34 -17.76 -7.50
C LEU A 459 1.89 -16.33 -7.45
N SER A 460 1.64 -15.59 -6.36
CA SER A 460 2.19 -14.23 -6.20
C SER A 460 3.68 -14.28 -5.88
N PHE A 461 4.12 -15.28 -5.10
CA PHE A 461 5.54 -15.54 -4.87
C PHE A 461 6.25 -15.86 -6.19
N TYR A 462 5.68 -16.75 -7.01
CA TYR A 462 6.16 -17.05 -8.36
C TYR A 462 6.22 -15.81 -9.26
N HIS A 463 5.20 -14.95 -9.20
CA HIS A 463 5.11 -13.79 -10.08
C HIS A 463 6.26 -12.79 -9.88
N ASP A 464 6.90 -12.78 -8.70
CA ASP A 464 7.93 -11.83 -8.33
C ASP A 464 9.23 -12.47 -7.79
N LEU A 465 9.56 -13.68 -8.26
CA LEU A 465 10.79 -14.39 -7.87
C LEU A 465 12.06 -13.54 -8.04
N ASN A 466 12.14 -12.76 -9.11
CA ASN A 466 13.28 -11.88 -9.39
C ASN A 466 13.48 -10.80 -8.31
N GLY A 467 12.42 -10.41 -7.60
CA GLY A 467 12.48 -9.44 -6.50
C GLY A 467 13.34 -9.92 -5.32
N LEU A 468 13.46 -11.24 -5.11
CA LEU A 468 14.28 -11.83 -4.04
C LEU A 468 15.76 -11.41 -4.15
N LEU A 469 16.24 -11.09 -5.35
CA LEU A 469 17.60 -10.60 -5.56
C LEU A 469 17.92 -9.36 -4.71
N ALA A 470 16.94 -8.49 -4.47
CA ALA A 470 17.15 -7.28 -3.68
C ALA A 470 17.55 -7.60 -2.22
N ALA A 471 17.05 -8.70 -1.66
CA ALA A 471 17.42 -9.14 -0.32
C ALA A 471 18.93 -9.43 -0.22
N LYS A 472 19.48 -10.10 -1.24
CA LYS A 472 20.90 -10.43 -1.35
C LYS A 472 21.76 -9.20 -1.65
N LEU A 473 21.36 -8.37 -2.63
CA LEU A 473 22.15 -7.23 -3.06
C LEU A 473 22.27 -6.15 -1.97
N HIS A 474 21.23 -5.97 -1.17
CA HIS A 474 21.13 -4.89 -0.18
C HIS A 474 21.14 -5.39 1.27
N GLU A 475 21.48 -6.67 1.48
CA GLU A 475 21.55 -7.34 2.80
C GLU A 475 20.29 -7.11 3.66
N LEU A 476 19.11 -7.20 3.03
CA LEU A 476 17.84 -6.89 3.69
C LEU A 476 17.34 -8.06 4.53
N ASN A 477 16.75 -7.73 5.68
CA ASN A 477 16.06 -8.69 6.53
C ASN A 477 14.60 -8.76 6.09
N ILE A 478 14.11 -9.97 5.85
CA ILE A 478 12.68 -10.21 5.63
C ILE A 478 12.34 -11.66 5.95
N THR A 479 11.17 -11.88 6.56
CA THR A 479 10.56 -13.20 6.63
C THR A 479 9.39 -13.28 5.65
N ILE A 480 9.38 -14.27 4.77
CA ILE A 480 8.32 -14.49 3.80
C ILE A 480 7.60 -15.80 4.13
N VAL A 481 6.35 -15.71 4.55
CA VAL A 481 5.45 -16.84 4.74
C VAL A 481 4.70 -17.11 3.43
N VAL A 482 5.06 -18.21 2.76
CA VAL A 482 4.39 -18.67 1.54
C VAL A 482 3.28 -19.64 1.94
N VAL A 483 2.03 -19.19 1.75
CA VAL A 483 0.85 -20.05 1.83
C VAL A 483 0.70 -20.75 0.49
N ASN A 484 1.25 -21.96 0.40
CA ASN A 484 1.29 -22.72 -0.84
C ASN A 484 0.12 -23.69 -0.91
N ASN A 485 -0.87 -23.33 -1.73
CA ASN A 485 -2.03 -24.17 -1.99
C ASN A 485 -2.06 -24.70 -3.44
N ASP A 486 -0.90 -24.58 -4.11
CA ASP A 486 -0.64 -24.93 -5.51
C ASP A 486 -1.66 -24.31 -6.45
N GLY A 487 -1.75 -22.97 -6.44
CA GLY A 487 -2.49 -22.19 -7.42
C GLY A 487 -3.40 -21.09 -6.88
N GLY A 488 -4.44 -20.77 -7.63
CA GLY A 488 -5.35 -19.66 -7.33
C GLY A 488 -6.43 -19.98 -6.30
N GLY A 489 -6.06 -20.26 -5.04
CA GLY A 489 -7.01 -20.67 -3.98
C GLY A 489 -8.24 -19.77 -3.79
N ILE A 490 -8.14 -18.47 -4.07
CA ILE A 490 -9.27 -17.53 -4.04
C ILE A 490 -10.42 -17.93 -4.96
N PHE A 491 -10.13 -18.53 -6.13
CA PHE A 491 -11.17 -18.85 -7.10
C PHE A 491 -12.11 -19.96 -6.62
N SER A 492 -11.67 -20.77 -5.65
CA SER A 492 -12.50 -21.77 -4.98
C SER A 492 -13.67 -21.16 -4.19
N PHE A 493 -13.59 -19.89 -3.81
CA PHE A 493 -14.66 -19.15 -3.13
C PHE A 493 -15.66 -18.51 -4.09
N LEU A 494 -15.41 -18.56 -5.40
CA LEU A 494 -16.25 -17.92 -6.41
C LEU A 494 -17.22 -18.93 -7.06
N PRO A 495 -18.36 -18.46 -7.60
CA PRO A 495 -19.40 -19.35 -8.15
C PRO A 495 -18.89 -20.31 -9.25
N GLN A 496 -17.89 -19.89 -10.04
CA GLN A 496 -17.33 -20.73 -11.10
C GLN A 496 -16.64 -22.01 -10.60
N TYR A 497 -16.32 -22.13 -9.30
CA TYR A 497 -15.78 -23.35 -8.72
C TYR A 497 -16.69 -24.57 -8.90
N GLU A 498 -18.00 -24.36 -8.99
CA GLU A 498 -18.98 -25.43 -9.27
C GLU A 498 -18.84 -26.01 -10.69
N LYS A 499 -18.19 -25.28 -11.61
CA LYS A 499 -17.92 -25.70 -13.00
C LYS A 499 -16.55 -26.34 -13.12
N LYS A 500 -16.42 -27.56 -12.59
CA LYS A 500 -15.15 -28.28 -12.43
C LYS A 500 -14.41 -28.59 -13.74
N GLU A 501 -15.11 -28.73 -14.87
CA GLU A 501 -14.53 -29.18 -16.16
C GLU A 501 -13.30 -28.38 -16.62
N HIS A 502 -13.31 -27.07 -16.44
CA HIS A 502 -12.21 -26.17 -16.84
C HIS A 502 -11.65 -25.37 -15.67
N PHE A 503 -12.02 -25.72 -14.43
CA PHE A 503 -11.64 -24.92 -13.28
C PHE A 503 -10.13 -24.91 -13.06
N GLU A 504 -9.51 -26.09 -13.04
CA GLU A 504 -8.06 -26.21 -12.77
C GLU A 504 -7.20 -25.59 -13.86
N SER A 505 -7.60 -25.66 -15.14
CA SER A 505 -6.79 -25.10 -16.22
C SER A 505 -6.85 -23.58 -16.33
N LEU A 506 -7.97 -22.95 -15.91
CA LEU A 506 -8.19 -21.51 -16.10
C LEU A 506 -8.07 -20.68 -14.82
N PHE A 507 -8.35 -21.28 -13.65
CA PHE A 507 -8.42 -20.57 -12.38
C PHE A 507 -7.54 -21.22 -11.32
N GLY A 508 -7.61 -22.55 -11.24
CA GLY A 508 -6.80 -23.29 -10.29
C GLY A 508 -5.31 -23.09 -10.58
N THR A 509 -4.89 -23.31 -11.81
CA THR A 509 -3.54 -23.13 -12.34
C THR A 509 -2.43 -23.62 -11.39
N PRO A 510 -2.48 -24.88 -10.91
CA PRO A 510 -1.36 -25.46 -10.15
C PRO A 510 -0.09 -25.47 -11.01
N ILE A 511 1.05 -25.18 -10.41
CA ILE A 511 2.33 -25.08 -11.11
C ILE A 511 3.38 -26.06 -10.58
N GLY A 512 3.17 -26.66 -9.40
CA GLY A 512 4.01 -27.75 -8.90
C GLY A 512 5.47 -27.39 -8.65
N LEU A 513 5.78 -26.12 -8.37
CA LEU A 513 7.15 -25.64 -8.17
C LEU A 513 7.67 -25.93 -6.76
N ASN A 514 8.97 -26.21 -6.67
CA ASN A 514 9.70 -26.26 -5.40
C ASN A 514 10.48 -24.95 -5.17
N TYR A 515 9.93 -24.06 -4.34
CA TYR A 515 10.51 -22.74 -4.09
C TYR A 515 11.84 -22.75 -3.31
N GLU A 516 12.20 -23.87 -2.66
CA GLU A 516 13.48 -24.00 -1.96
C GLU A 516 14.67 -23.67 -2.87
N HIS A 517 14.62 -24.08 -4.14
CA HIS A 517 15.72 -23.89 -5.08
C HIS A 517 15.99 -22.41 -5.39
N VAL A 518 14.93 -21.63 -5.63
CA VAL A 518 15.07 -20.20 -5.93
C VAL A 518 15.44 -19.40 -4.68
N VAL A 519 14.95 -19.79 -3.50
CA VAL A 519 15.36 -19.15 -2.24
C VAL A 519 16.85 -19.37 -1.98
N LYS A 520 17.34 -20.60 -2.14
CA LYS A 520 18.78 -20.91 -2.00
C LYS A 520 19.64 -20.23 -3.07
N MET A 521 19.13 -20.05 -4.28
CA MET A 521 19.83 -19.31 -5.34
C MET A 521 20.14 -17.85 -4.93
N TYR A 522 19.29 -17.24 -4.11
CA TYR A 522 19.47 -15.89 -3.57
C TYR A 522 20.02 -15.87 -2.13
N ASP A 523 20.72 -16.94 -1.71
CA ASP A 523 21.33 -17.10 -0.37
C ASP A 523 20.34 -17.00 0.81
N GLY A 524 19.05 -17.23 0.55
CA GLY A 524 18.02 -17.29 1.57
C GLY A 524 17.97 -18.64 2.30
N SER A 525 17.36 -18.63 3.47
CA SER A 525 16.99 -19.83 4.21
C SER A 525 15.54 -20.23 3.92
N PHE A 526 15.29 -21.53 3.84
CA PHE A 526 13.99 -22.07 3.47
C PHE A 526 13.57 -23.17 4.44
N SER A 527 12.36 -23.07 4.96
CA SER A 527 11.77 -24.04 5.88
C SER A 527 10.36 -24.41 5.40
N ARG A 528 10.18 -25.66 4.96
CA ARG A 528 8.83 -26.22 4.76
C ARG A 528 8.34 -26.77 6.08
N VAL A 529 7.27 -26.20 6.62
CA VAL A 529 6.78 -26.55 7.96
C VAL A 529 5.52 -27.38 7.88
N ASN A 530 5.42 -28.36 8.76
CA ASN A 530 4.22 -29.14 9.03
C ASN A 530 3.85 -28.91 10.50
N GLY A 531 2.60 -28.52 10.74
CA GLY A 531 2.09 -28.24 12.09
C GLY A 531 2.42 -26.83 12.59
N TRP A 532 1.57 -26.37 13.51
CA TRP A 532 1.52 -24.97 13.94
C TRP A 532 2.64 -24.56 14.90
N GLU A 533 3.19 -25.49 15.66
CA GLU A 533 4.32 -25.20 16.56
C GLU A 533 5.58 -24.86 15.76
N ASN A 534 5.99 -25.74 14.84
CA ASN A 534 7.11 -25.51 13.96
C ASN A 534 6.92 -24.26 13.06
N PHE A 535 5.68 -24.02 12.60
CA PHE A 535 5.35 -22.78 11.88
C PHE A 535 5.67 -21.52 12.71
N ARG A 536 5.19 -21.47 13.96
CA ARG A 536 5.43 -20.33 14.87
C ARG A 536 6.92 -20.16 15.18
N GLU A 537 7.64 -21.25 15.40
CA GLU A 537 9.08 -21.22 15.68
C GLU A 537 9.87 -20.67 14.49
N GLU A 538 9.61 -21.13 13.27
CA GLU A 538 10.33 -20.65 12.09
C GLU A 538 9.98 -19.19 11.75
N VAL A 539 8.72 -18.77 11.90
CA VAL A 539 8.36 -17.35 11.75
C VAL A 539 9.06 -16.49 12.81
N GLN A 540 9.09 -16.91 14.07
CA GLN A 540 9.77 -16.18 15.15
C GLN A 540 11.29 -16.12 14.94
N LYS A 541 11.89 -17.22 14.49
CA LYS A 541 13.29 -17.26 14.10
C LYS A 541 13.58 -16.26 12.98
N GLY A 542 12.75 -16.23 11.93
CA GLY A 542 12.88 -15.28 10.84
C GLY A 542 12.87 -13.81 11.27
N THR A 543 12.10 -13.45 12.32
CA THR A 543 12.07 -12.07 12.84
C THR A 543 13.29 -11.69 13.70
N THR A 544 14.15 -12.66 14.02
CA THR A 544 15.35 -12.44 14.85
C THR A 544 16.66 -12.75 14.11
N THR A 545 16.58 -13.46 12.98
CA THR A 545 17.72 -13.76 12.11
C THR A 545 17.84 -12.75 10.97
N LYS A 546 19.07 -12.40 10.60
CA LYS A 546 19.33 -11.54 9.45
C LYS A 546 19.14 -12.27 8.12
N GLY A 547 18.82 -11.50 7.08
CA GLY A 547 18.70 -11.96 5.70
C GLY A 547 17.31 -12.43 5.30
N LEU A 548 17.25 -13.14 4.17
CA LEU A 548 16.03 -13.70 3.60
C LEU A 548 15.67 -15.02 4.27
N HIS A 549 14.54 -15.05 4.98
CA HIS A 549 13.96 -16.25 5.57
C HIS A 549 12.62 -16.57 4.92
N VAL A 550 12.45 -17.77 4.37
CA VAL A 550 11.21 -18.20 3.73
C VAL A 550 10.63 -19.41 4.45
N VAL A 551 9.40 -19.27 4.93
CA VAL A 551 8.63 -20.32 5.59
C VAL A 551 7.48 -20.72 4.67
N GLU A 552 7.51 -21.95 4.17
CA GLU A 552 6.44 -22.50 3.34
C GLU A 552 5.50 -23.35 4.19
N ILE A 553 4.21 -23.01 4.17
CA ILE A 553 3.13 -23.85 4.69
C ILE A 553 2.30 -24.37 3.51
N CYS A 554 2.27 -25.70 3.34
CA CYS A 554 1.47 -26.35 2.32
C CYS A 554 0.04 -26.55 2.82
N THR A 555 -0.95 -26.08 2.07
CA THR A 555 -2.38 -26.26 2.37
C THR A 555 -3.10 -26.92 1.20
N ASN A 556 -4.35 -27.34 1.41
CA ASN A 556 -5.21 -27.86 0.35
C ASN A 556 -6.37 -26.90 0.10
N ARG A 557 -6.54 -26.45 -1.15
CA ARG A 557 -7.56 -25.45 -1.53
C ARG A 557 -8.99 -25.91 -1.28
N GLU A 558 -9.29 -27.19 -1.48
CA GLU A 558 -10.63 -27.73 -1.27
C GLU A 558 -10.95 -27.88 0.22
N GLU A 559 -9.98 -28.36 1.00
CA GLU A 559 -10.09 -28.45 2.46
C GLU A 559 -10.18 -27.06 3.10
N ASN A 560 -9.36 -26.11 2.68
CA ASN A 560 -9.40 -24.73 3.15
C ASN A 560 -10.75 -24.07 2.87
N LEU A 561 -11.35 -24.30 1.69
CA LEU A 561 -12.69 -23.82 1.37
C LEU A 561 -13.74 -24.44 2.31
N LYS A 562 -13.66 -25.75 2.56
CA LYS A 562 -14.57 -26.47 3.45
C LYS A 562 -14.50 -25.91 4.86
N LEU A 563 -13.29 -25.81 5.44
CA LEU A 563 -13.08 -25.29 6.79
C LEU A 563 -13.57 -23.85 6.94
N HIS A 564 -13.30 -22.97 5.96
CA HIS A 564 -13.85 -21.61 5.95
C HIS A 564 -15.38 -21.60 5.96
N ARG A 565 -16.02 -22.43 5.11
CA ARG A 565 -17.49 -22.48 5.03
C ARG A 565 -18.11 -23.03 6.30
N GLU A 566 -17.53 -24.06 6.91
CA GLU A 566 -17.99 -24.63 8.18
C GLU A 566 -17.90 -23.59 9.31
N LEU A 567 -16.76 -22.90 9.42
CA LEU A 567 -16.56 -21.86 10.42
C LEU A 567 -17.52 -20.68 10.22
N TRP A 568 -17.69 -20.22 8.97
CA TRP A 568 -18.64 -19.16 8.65
C TRP A 568 -20.08 -19.57 8.91
N ALA A 569 -20.50 -20.79 8.54
CA ALA A 569 -21.85 -21.28 8.77
C ALA A 569 -22.17 -21.31 10.28
N LYS A 570 -21.26 -21.88 11.08
CA LYS A 570 -21.38 -21.89 12.54
C LYS A 570 -21.48 -20.49 13.12
N THR A 571 -20.65 -19.57 12.63
CA THR A 571 -20.68 -18.16 13.02
C THR A 571 -22.01 -17.51 12.66
N MET A 572 -22.56 -17.76 11.47
CA MET A 572 -23.85 -17.23 11.03
C MET A 572 -25.01 -17.74 11.91
N ASP A 573 -24.96 -19.00 12.33
CA ASP A 573 -25.96 -19.59 13.22
C ASP A 573 -25.94 -18.95 14.61
N VAL A 574 -24.74 -18.73 15.17
CA VAL A 574 -24.55 -18.04 16.46
C VAL A 574 -25.08 -16.61 16.40
N ILE A 575 -24.77 -15.87 15.33
CA ILE A 575 -25.25 -14.51 15.11
C ILE A 575 -26.78 -14.48 14.98
N THR A 576 -27.34 -15.35 14.15
CA THR A 576 -28.80 -15.40 13.91
C THR A 576 -29.55 -15.72 15.21
N THR A 577 -29.04 -16.68 15.98
CA THR A 577 -29.61 -17.03 17.29
C THR A 577 -29.54 -15.87 18.28
N SER A 578 -28.42 -15.14 18.29
CA SER A 578 -28.25 -13.96 19.16
C SER A 578 -29.28 -12.87 18.82
N LEU A 579 -29.48 -12.58 17.53
CA LEU A 579 -30.47 -11.58 17.08
C LEU A 579 -31.92 -11.98 17.36
N GLN A 580 -32.25 -13.26 17.22
CA GLN A 580 -33.60 -13.77 17.50
C GLN A 580 -33.89 -13.88 19.00
N GLY A 581 -32.86 -14.14 19.81
CA GLY A 581 -32.94 -14.16 21.27
C GLY A 581 -33.23 -12.78 21.88
N GLU A 582 -32.75 -11.71 21.24
CA GLU A 582 -33.05 -10.31 21.60
C GLU A 582 -34.45 -9.84 21.17
N SER A 583 -35.13 -10.60 20.30
CA SER A 583 -36.49 -10.30 19.81
C SER A 583 -37.61 -10.92 20.69
N LYS A 584 -37.24 -11.59 21.80
CA LYS A 584 -38.14 -12.12 22.83
C LYS A 584 -37.90 -11.41 24.14
#